data_AF-A0A9E5SXJ4-F1
#
_entry.id   AF-A0A9E5SXJ4-F1
#
_cell.length_a   1.000
_cell.length_b   1.000
_cell.length_c   1.000
_cell.angle_alpha   90.00
_cell.angle_beta   90.00
_cell.angle_gamma   90.00
#
_symmetry.space_group_name_H-M   'P 1'
#
loop_
_entity.id
_entity.type
_entity.pdbx_description
1 polymer ?
#
loop_
_entity_poly.entity_id
_entity_poly.type
_entity_poly.pdbx_seq_one_letter_code
_entity_poly.pdbx_strand_id
1 'polypeptide(L)'
;MTETDYKKMTRKELERLLTQKQCRFAQELDKGCDAAEAAINAGYQRKNAQKTASELLNDEKISAYRRVCAREEYEALGINEQMIAKRLMMLYDRCMQEQPVLVWSTEQRAMVPSGQTKVDCDSAIKVLKLMGQTLGMFKKDPVPETPEIRVESLENYLRRLDEEEKAQKAQKSST
;
A
#
# COMPACT_ATOMS: atom_id res chain seq x y z
N MET A 1 -4.29 -21.70 5.35
CA MET A 1 -4.87 -20.59 4.57
C MET A 1 -3.76 -19.59 4.33
N THR A 2 -3.54 -19.23 3.07
CA THR A 2 -2.55 -18.22 2.64
C THR A 2 -3.23 -16.84 2.51
N GLU A 3 -2.47 -15.75 2.49
CA GLU A 3 -2.98 -14.37 2.30
C GLU A 3 -3.90 -14.25 1.06
N THR A 4 -3.64 -15.06 0.04
CA THR A 4 -4.42 -15.19 -1.19
C THR A 4 -5.83 -15.74 -0.98
N ASP A 5 -6.05 -16.54 0.06
CA ASP A 5 -7.34 -17.16 0.33
C ASP A 5 -8.34 -16.13 0.88
N TYR A 6 -7.89 -15.24 1.78
CA TYR A 6 -8.75 -14.21 2.36
C TYR A 6 -9.25 -13.17 1.36
N LYS A 7 -8.48 -12.91 0.29
CA LYS A 7 -8.84 -11.92 -0.76
C LYS A 7 -10.08 -12.32 -1.57
N LYS A 8 -10.42 -13.61 -1.59
CA LYS A 8 -11.58 -14.15 -2.32
C LYS A 8 -12.81 -14.33 -1.45
N MET A 9 -12.68 -14.20 -0.14
CA MET A 9 -13.79 -14.40 0.79
C MET A 9 -14.75 -13.21 0.77
N THR A 10 -16.02 -13.51 0.97
CA THR A 10 -17.08 -12.51 1.19
C THR A 10 -16.95 -11.88 2.57
N ARG A 11 -17.56 -10.70 2.77
CA ARG A 11 -17.61 -10.04 4.08
C ARG A 11 -18.11 -10.96 5.18
N LYS A 12 -19.22 -11.67 4.91
CA LYS A 12 -19.88 -12.57 5.88
C LYS A 12 -18.97 -13.73 6.28
N GLU A 13 -18.15 -14.24 5.37
CA GLU A 13 -17.20 -15.30 5.68
C GLU A 13 -16.03 -14.79 6.52
N LEU A 14 -15.52 -13.59 6.23
CA LEU A 14 -14.48 -12.93 7.03
C LEU A 14 -14.96 -12.57 8.43
N GLU A 15 -16.21 -12.08 8.57
CA GLU A 15 -16.83 -11.81 9.87
C GLU A 15 -16.89 -13.05 10.76
N ARG A 16 -17.08 -14.24 10.18
CA ARG A 16 -17.08 -15.51 10.94
C ARG A 16 -15.69 -15.92 11.44
N LEU A 17 -14.63 -15.38 10.84
CA LEU A 17 -13.25 -15.65 11.24
C LEU A 17 -12.71 -14.64 12.26
N LEU A 18 -13.44 -13.55 12.49
CA LEU A 18 -13.08 -12.47 13.39
C LEU A 18 -13.94 -12.52 14.65
N THR A 19 -13.35 -12.13 15.77
CA THR A 19 -14.09 -11.86 17.00
C THR A 19 -14.84 -10.53 16.89
N GLN A 20 -15.89 -10.36 17.69
CA GLN A 20 -16.65 -9.10 17.74
C GLN A 20 -15.76 -7.88 18.03
N LYS A 21 -14.73 -8.03 18.89
CA LYS A 21 -13.76 -6.97 19.17
C LYS A 21 -12.88 -6.65 17.97
N GLN A 22 -12.45 -7.64 17.20
CA GLN A 22 -11.67 -7.42 15.98
C GLN A 22 -12.49 -6.72 14.90
N CYS A 23 -13.76 -7.10 14.71
CA CYS A 23 -14.67 -6.39 13.82
C CYS A 23 -14.86 -4.93 14.26
N ARG A 24 -15.04 -4.70 15.57
CA ARG A 24 -15.18 -3.34 16.10
C ARG A 24 -13.90 -2.52 15.92
N PHE A 25 -12.74 -3.13 16.13
CA PHE A 25 -11.44 -2.48 15.88
C PHE A 25 -11.31 -2.00 14.43
N ALA A 26 -11.65 -2.86 13.47
CA ALA A 26 -11.67 -2.49 12.05
C ALA A 26 -12.60 -1.30 11.76
N GLN A 27 -13.81 -1.32 12.32
CA GLN A 27 -14.78 -0.22 12.16
C GLN A 27 -14.31 1.10 12.78
N GLU A 28 -13.63 1.08 13.92
CA GLU A 28 -13.09 2.30 14.54
C GLU A 28 -11.92 2.88 13.74
N LEU A 29 -11.08 2.03 13.13
CA LEU A 29 -10.06 2.49 12.19
C LEU A 29 -10.68 3.19 10.97
N ASP A 30 -11.77 2.65 10.44
CA ASP A 30 -12.45 3.23 9.26
C ASP A 30 -13.15 4.56 9.57
N LYS A 31 -13.42 4.86 10.85
CA LYS A 31 -13.87 6.19 11.32
C LYS A 31 -12.73 7.21 11.43
N GLY A 32 -11.47 6.80 11.22
CA GLY A 32 -10.30 7.66 11.32
C GLY A 32 -9.66 7.74 12.71
N CYS A 33 -10.00 6.83 13.63
CA CYS A 33 -9.29 6.73 14.91
C CYS A 33 -7.83 6.28 14.71
N ASP A 34 -6.94 6.73 15.59
CA ASP A 34 -5.60 6.13 15.70
C ASP A 34 -5.71 4.65 16.13
N ALA A 35 -4.71 3.84 15.80
CA ALA A 35 -4.73 2.41 16.07
C ALA A 35 -4.88 2.07 17.57
N ALA A 36 -4.22 2.80 18.47
CA ALA A 36 -4.37 2.57 19.90
C ALA A 36 -5.77 2.98 20.40
N GLU A 37 -6.30 4.08 19.87
CA GLU A 37 -7.66 4.55 20.19
C GLU A 37 -8.73 3.57 19.69
N ALA A 38 -8.59 3.08 18.46
CA ALA A 38 -9.47 2.07 17.87
C ALA A 38 -9.49 0.78 18.72
N ALA A 39 -8.33 0.36 19.25
CA ALA A 39 -8.26 -0.80 20.14
C ALA A 39 -9.01 -0.55 21.46
N ILE A 40 -8.87 0.64 22.05
CA ILE A 40 -9.59 1.02 23.27
C ILE A 40 -11.10 1.04 23.02
N ASN A 41 -11.53 1.68 21.92
CA ASN A 41 -12.94 1.77 21.53
C ASN A 41 -13.55 0.41 21.18
N ALA A 42 -12.74 -0.53 20.69
CA ALA A 42 -13.11 -1.92 20.48
C ALA A 42 -13.18 -2.77 21.76
N GLY A 43 -12.83 -2.20 22.92
CA GLY A 43 -12.92 -2.84 24.22
C GLY A 43 -11.68 -3.64 24.62
N TYR A 44 -10.51 -3.32 24.05
CA TYR A 44 -9.22 -3.81 24.55
C TYR A 44 -8.70 -2.97 25.71
N GLN A 45 -7.82 -3.55 26.53
CA GLN A 45 -7.30 -2.88 27.72
C GLN A 45 -6.39 -1.72 27.34
N ARG A 46 -6.65 -0.53 27.89
CA ARG A 46 -5.85 0.70 27.66
C ARG A 46 -4.35 0.47 27.87
N LYS A 47 -3.95 -0.24 28.93
CA LYS A 47 -2.54 -0.50 29.26
C LYS A 47 -1.76 -1.22 28.15
N ASN A 48 -2.45 -2.01 27.32
CA ASN A 48 -1.85 -2.82 26.25
C ASN A 48 -2.37 -2.40 24.85
N ALA A 49 -3.07 -1.28 24.74
CA ALA A 49 -3.78 -0.89 23.52
C ALA A 49 -2.83 -0.80 22.33
N GLN A 50 -1.64 -0.22 22.51
CA GLN A 50 -0.67 -0.03 21.44
C GLN A 50 -0.08 -1.35 20.93
N LYS A 51 0.29 -2.26 21.85
CA LYS A 51 0.76 -3.60 21.50
C LYS A 51 -0.32 -4.38 20.76
N THR A 52 -1.53 -4.37 21.31
CA THR A 52 -2.69 -5.05 20.72
C THR A 52 -3.00 -4.51 19.33
N ALA A 53 -3.00 -3.18 19.17
CA ALA A 53 -3.24 -2.53 17.89
C ALA A 53 -2.20 -2.94 16.84
N SER A 54 -0.91 -2.98 17.21
CA SER A 54 0.15 -3.45 16.31
C SER A 54 -0.07 -4.90 15.86
N GLU A 55 -0.42 -5.80 16.78
CA GLU A 55 -0.75 -7.20 16.45
C GLU A 55 -1.96 -7.28 15.50
N LEU A 56 -3.03 -6.52 15.75
CA LEU A 56 -4.23 -6.49 14.94
C LEU A 56 -4.02 -5.88 13.54
N LEU A 57 -3.15 -4.87 13.41
CA LEU A 57 -2.81 -4.29 12.12
C LEU A 57 -2.05 -5.27 11.21
N ASN A 58 -1.29 -6.19 11.81
CA ASN A 58 -0.57 -7.24 11.10
C ASN A 58 -1.43 -8.48 10.81
N ASP A 59 -2.66 -8.56 11.33
CA ASP A 59 -3.57 -9.67 11.04
C ASP A 59 -4.19 -9.52 9.63
N GLU A 60 -3.81 -10.43 8.74
CA GLU A 60 -4.29 -10.48 7.37
C GLU A 60 -5.82 -10.56 7.26
N LYS A 61 -6.50 -11.18 8.24
CA LYS A 61 -7.97 -11.31 8.26
C LYS A 61 -8.63 -9.95 8.46
N ILE A 62 -8.05 -9.13 9.34
CA ILE A 62 -8.53 -7.78 9.64
C ILE A 62 -8.30 -6.88 8.42
N SER A 63 -7.11 -6.97 7.81
CA SER A 63 -6.80 -6.27 6.56
C SER A 63 -7.76 -6.66 5.43
N ALA A 64 -8.03 -7.96 5.26
CA ALA A 64 -8.98 -8.45 4.27
C ALA A 64 -10.41 -7.96 4.53
N TYR A 65 -10.88 -8.05 5.78
CA TYR A 65 -12.21 -7.58 6.17
C TYR A 65 -12.40 -6.09 5.87
N ARG A 66 -11.44 -5.25 6.26
CA ARG A 66 -11.48 -3.80 5.95
C ARG A 66 -11.52 -3.51 4.45
N ARG A 67 -10.73 -4.24 3.65
CA ARG A 67 -10.75 -4.08 2.18
C ARG A 67 -12.11 -4.42 1.58
N VAL A 68 -12.76 -5.49 2.06
CA VAL A 68 -14.09 -5.87 1.58
C VAL A 68 -15.15 -4.86 2.00
N CYS A 69 -15.13 -4.39 3.26
CA CYS A 69 -16.03 -3.34 3.73
C CYS A 69 -15.91 -2.07 2.88
N ALA A 70 -14.68 -1.57 2.68
CA ALA A 70 -14.44 -0.39 1.85
C ALA A 70 -14.94 -0.60 0.41
N ARG A 71 -14.68 -1.77 -0.18
CA ARG A 71 -15.17 -2.09 -1.53
C ARG A 71 -16.70 -2.07 -1.60
N GLU A 72 -17.39 -2.72 -0.67
CA GLU A 72 -18.86 -2.72 -0.61
C GLU A 72 -19.43 -1.30 -0.44
N GLU A 73 -18.81 -0.47 0.39
CA GLU A 73 -19.19 0.92 0.58
C GLU A 73 -19.01 1.76 -0.70
N TYR A 74 -17.87 1.61 -1.38
CA TYR A 74 -17.63 2.28 -2.66
C TYR A 74 -18.59 1.78 -3.75
N GLU A 75 -18.84 0.48 -3.82
CA GLU A 75 -19.79 -0.10 -4.76
C GLU A 75 -21.21 0.42 -4.51
N ALA A 76 -21.63 0.57 -3.24
CA ALA A 76 -22.92 1.16 -2.89
C ALA A 76 -23.04 2.64 -3.32
N LEU A 77 -21.91 3.37 -3.36
CA LEU A 77 -21.83 4.72 -3.92
C LEU A 77 -21.73 4.74 -5.46
N GLY A 78 -21.72 3.58 -6.11
CA GLY A 78 -21.52 3.44 -7.56
C GLY A 78 -20.07 3.68 -8.00
N ILE A 79 -19.13 3.71 -7.06
CA ILE A 79 -17.69 3.84 -7.32
C ILE A 79 -17.12 2.42 -7.48
N ASN A 80 -16.90 2.03 -8.73
CA ASN A 80 -16.30 0.75 -9.09
C ASN A 80 -15.28 0.92 -10.23
N GLU A 81 -14.59 -0.14 -10.61
CA GLU A 81 -13.53 -0.12 -11.63
C GLU A 81 -14.02 0.45 -12.98
N GLN A 82 -15.22 0.08 -13.41
CA GLN A 82 -15.82 0.56 -14.67
C GLN A 82 -16.08 2.07 -14.62
N MET A 83 -16.62 2.55 -13.49
CA MET A 83 -16.85 3.97 -13.27
C MET A 83 -15.53 4.75 -13.25
N ILE A 84 -14.50 4.24 -12.56
CA ILE A 84 -13.17 4.86 -12.51
C ILE A 84 -12.56 4.92 -13.91
N ALA A 85 -12.60 3.83 -14.68
CA ALA A 85 -12.09 3.80 -16.05
C ALA A 85 -12.78 4.84 -16.95
N LYS A 86 -14.13 4.93 -16.87
CA LYS A 86 -14.89 5.95 -17.60
C LYS A 86 -14.48 7.37 -17.19
N ARG A 87 -14.30 7.63 -15.90
CA ARG A 87 -13.86 8.94 -15.39
C ARG A 87 -12.43 9.29 -15.81
N LEU A 88 -11.52 8.32 -15.83
CA LEU A 88 -10.17 8.51 -16.34
C LEU A 88 -10.19 8.89 -17.82
N MET A 89 -10.97 8.18 -18.66
CA MET A 89 -11.10 8.55 -20.07
C MET A 89 -11.64 9.97 -20.26
N MET A 90 -12.69 10.36 -19.51
CA MET A 90 -13.21 11.73 -19.56
C MET A 90 -12.16 12.78 -19.15
N LEU A 91 -11.28 12.48 -18.20
CA LEU A 91 -10.19 13.37 -17.81
C LEU A 91 -9.12 13.46 -18.89
N TYR A 92 -8.76 12.32 -19.49
CA TYR A 92 -7.83 12.28 -20.63
C TYR A 92 -8.31 13.19 -21.77
N ASP A 93 -9.58 13.05 -22.16
CA ASP A 93 -10.17 13.87 -23.22
C ASP A 93 -10.08 15.37 -22.89
N ARG A 94 -10.30 15.75 -21.62
CA ARG A 94 -10.15 17.15 -21.17
C ARG A 94 -8.71 17.64 -21.18
N CYS A 95 -7.74 16.80 -20.78
CA CYS A 95 -6.33 17.16 -20.84
C CYS A 95 -5.86 17.39 -22.29
N MET A 96 -6.44 16.67 -23.24
CA MET A 96 -6.17 16.79 -24.67
C MET A 96 -6.94 17.92 -25.36
N GLN A 97 -7.80 18.66 -24.66
CA GLN A 97 -8.44 19.85 -25.23
C GLN A 97 -7.42 20.97 -25.43
N GLU A 98 -7.39 21.51 -26.64
CA GLU A 98 -6.54 22.64 -26.98
C GLU A 98 -6.93 23.90 -26.18
N GLN A 99 -5.94 24.48 -25.53
CA GLN A 99 -6.06 25.71 -24.76
C GLN A 99 -5.18 26.78 -25.40
N PRO A 100 -5.66 28.03 -25.56
CA PRO A 100 -4.84 29.08 -26.14
C PRO A 100 -3.65 29.38 -25.24
N VAL A 101 -2.47 29.52 -25.84
CA VAL A 101 -1.30 30.06 -25.15
C VAL A 101 -1.49 31.57 -25.06
N LEU A 102 -1.49 32.08 -23.83
CA LEU A 102 -1.63 33.51 -23.59
C LEU A 102 -0.25 34.15 -23.46
N VAL A 103 -0.07 35.31 -24.09
CA VAL A 103 1.13 36.14 -24.03
C VAL A 103 0.73 37.56 -23.64
N TRP A 104 1.59 38.25 -22.89
CA TRP A 104 1.33 39.63 -22.48
C TRP A 104 1.41 40.59 -23.67
N SER A 105 0.34 41.34 -23.93
CA SER A 105 0.31 42.44 -24.89
C SER A 105 0.54 43.77 -24.19
N THR A 106 1.58 44.50 -24.59
CA THR A 106 1.89 45.85 -24.07
C THR A 106 0.88 46.89 -24.54
N GLU A 107 0.35 46.74 -25.75
CA GLU A 107 -0.66 47.63 -26.34
C GLU A 107 -2.00 47.50 -25.61
N GLN A 108 -2.45 46.26 -25.37
CA GLN A 108 -3.73 45.99 -24.69
C GLN A 108 -3.60 45.90 -23.16
N ARG A 109 -2.36 45.94 -22.64
CA ARG A 109 -2.03 45.78 -21.21
C ARG A 109 -2.73 44.57 -20.56
N ALA A 110 -2.80 43.47 -21.29
CA ALA A 110 -3.51 42.26 -20.88
C ALA A 110 -2.89 40.99 -21.50
N MET A 111 -3.25 39.83 -20.96
CA MET A 111 -2.92 38.52 -21.53
C MET A 111 -3.82 38.24 -22.74
N VAL A 112 -3.24 38.08 -23.91
CA VAL A 112 -3.96 37.83 -25.17
C VAL A 112 -3.53 36.50 -25.80
N PRO A 113 -4.41 35.82 -26.55
CA PRO A 113 -4.03 34.60 -27.28
C PRO A 113 -2.91 34.87 -28.28
N SER A 114 -1.88 34.03 -28.28
CA SER A 114 -0.73 34.14 -29.19
C SER A 114 -0.98 33.60 -30.60
N GLY A 115 -2.14 32.97 -30.82
CA GLY A 115 -2.44 32.19 -32.01
C GLY A 115 -1.92 30.75 -31.96
N GLN A 116 -1.18 30.38 -30.90
CA GLN A 116 -0.76 28.99 -30.64
C GLN A 116 -1.67 28.36 -29.57
N THR A 117 -1.85 27.05 -29.66
CA THR A 117 -2.56 26.24 -28.67
C THR A 117 -1.60 25.29 -27.96
N LYS A 118 -1.97 24.89 -26.75
CA LYS A 118 -1.27 23.86 -25.97
C LYS A 118 -2.29 22.88 -25.41
N VAL A 119 -1.81 21.67 -25.11
CA VAL A 119 -2.56 20.63 -24.39
C VAL A 119 -1.81 20.24 -23.14
N ASP A 120 -2.50 19.69 -22.14
CA ASP A 120 -1.89 19.22 -20.90
C ASP A 120 -1.39 17.77 -21.05
N CYS A 121 -0.24 17.63 -21.71
CA CYS A 121 0.41 16.33 -21.92
C CYS A 121 0.76 15.62 -20.61
N ASP A 122 1.21 16.36 -19.60
CA ASP A 122 1.68 15.79 -18.33
C ASP A 122 0.55 15.12 -17.56
N SER A 123 -0.61 15.78 -17.47
CA SER A 123 -1.80 15.18 -16.86
C SER A 123 -2.33 14.02 -17.69
N ALA A 124 -2.35 14.13 -19.03
CA ALA A 124 -2.79 13.05 -19.91
C ALA A 124 -1.92 11.78 -19.76
N ILE A 125 -0.60 11.92 -19.68
CA ILE A 125 0.33 10.81 -19.44
C ILE A 125 0.06 10.13 -18.10
N LYS A 126 -0.23 10.90 -17.04
CA LYS A 126 -0.60 10.33 -15.72
C LYS A 126 -1.87 9.49 -15.81
N VAL A 127 -2.89 9.99 -16.52
CA VAL A 127 -4.14 9.27 -16.72
C VAL A 127 -3.90 7.95 -17.49
N LEU A 128 -3.13 7.99 -18.57
CA LEU A 128 -2.74 6.78 -19.33
C LEU A 128 -1.94 5.79 -18.48
N LYS A 129 -1.03 6.29 -17.62
CA LYS A 129 -0.28 5.45 -16.68
C LYS A 129 -1.20 4.72 -15.71
N LEU A 130 -2.18 5.42 -15.11
CA LEU A 130 -3.14 4.81 -14.20
C LEU A 130 -3.98 3.74 -14.92
N MET A 131 -4.47 4.03 -16.12
CA MET A 131 -5.24 3.05 -16.92
C MET A 131 -4.41 1.81 -17.26
N GLY A 132 -3.19 1.98 -17.74
CA GLY A 132 -2.32 0.84 -18.06
C GLY A 132 -1.88 0.05 -16.82
N GLN A 133 -1.77 0.69 -15.64
CA GLN A 133 -1.54 -0.01 -14.38
C GLN A 133 -2.73 -0.90 -13.98
N THR A 134 -3.97 -0.41 -14.11
CA THR A 134 -5.18 -1.21 -13.86
C THR A 134 -5.28 -2.41 -14.80
N LEU A 135 -4.84 -2.26 -16.05
CA LEU A 135 -4.81 -3.35 -17.05
C LEU A 135 -3.60 -4.29 -16.92
N GLY A 136 -2.68 -4.03 -15.99
CA GLY A 136 -1.45 -4.82 -15.84
C GLY A 136 -0.48 -4.71 -17.02
N MET A 137 -0.57 -3.64 -17.82
CA MET A 137 0.25 -3.43 -19.03
C MET A 137 1.71 -3.09 -18.71
N PHE A 138 1.98 -2.58 -17.50
CA PHE A 138 3.32 -2.20 -17.09
C PHE A 138 3.91 -3.26 -16.15
N LYS A 139 5.17 -3.62 -16.41
CA LYS A 139 5.95 -4.41 -15.45
C LYS A 139 6.08 -3.60 -14.17
N LYS A 140 5.83 -4.24 -13.03
CA LYS A 140 6.21 -3.64 -11.76
C LYS A 140 7.73 -3.57 -11.73
N ASP A 141 8.27 -2.45 -11.25
CA ASP A 141 9.69 -2.39 -10.94
C ASP A 141 10.00 -3.57 -10.01
N PRO A 142 11.10 -4.31 -10.24
CA PRO A 142 11.49 -5.40 -9.36
C PRO A 142 11.60 -4.79 -7.95
N VAL A 143 10.82 -5.33 -7.02
CA VAL A 143 11.05 -5.07 -5.60
C VAL A 143 12.48 -5.55 -5.35
N PRO A 144 13.40 -4.71 -4.83
CA PRO A 144 14.73 -5.18 -4.50
C PRO A 144 14.54 -6.40 -3.60
N GLU A 145 15.00 -7.56 -4.06
CA GLU A 145 15.02 -8.77 -3.25
C GLU A 145 15.70 -8.37 -1.95
N THR A 146 14.98 -8.45 -0.82
CA THR A 146 15.60 -8.29 0.48
C THR A 146 16.78 -9.26 0.48
N PRO A 147 18.03 -8.79 0.66
CA PRO A 147 19.17 -9.69 0.62
C PRO A 147 18.85 -10.80 1.60
N GLU A 148 18.87 -12.06 1.14
CA GLU A 148 18.80 -13.20 2.04
C GLU A 148 19.90 -12.98 3.08
N ILE A 149 19.49 -12.56 4.28
CA ILE A 149 20.40 -12.53 5.41
C ILE A 149 20.68 -14.01 5.64
N ARG A 150 21.80 -14.48 5.09
CA ARG A 150 22.27 -15.84 5.31
C ARG A 150 22.76 -15.89 6.75
N VAL A 151 21.81 -16.04 7.67
CA VAL A 151 22.12 -16.24 9.09
C VAL A 151 22.80 -17.60 9.15
N GLU A 152 24.09 -17.60 9.44
CA GLU A 152 24.80 -18.85 9.71
C GLU A 152 24.08 -19.55 10.88
N SER A 153 23.84 -20.86 10.75
CA SER A 153 23.23 -21.62 11.84
C SER A 153 24.11 -21.51 13.08
N LEU A 154 23.49 -21.43 14.25
CA LEU A 154 24.21 -21.38 15.53
C LEU A 154 25.23 -22.53 15.64
N GLU A 155 24.89 -23.70 15.07
CA GLU A 155 25.77 -24.86 15.00
C GLU A 155 27.06 -24.61 14.21
N ASN A 156 26.97 -23.95 13.06
CA ASN A 156 28.14 -23.62 12.24
C ASN A 156 28.99 -22.53 12.90
N TYR A 157 28.35 -21.55 13.54
CA TYR A 157 29.04 -20.52 14.31
C TYR A 157 29.84 -21.11 15.48
N LEU A 158 29.21 -21.99 16.27
CA LEU A 158 29.87 -22.68 17.39
C LEU A 158 31.01 -23.58 16.90
N ARG A 159 30.82 -24.30 15.79
CA ARG A 159 31.88 -25.15 15.21
C ARG A 159 33.12 -24.34 14.82
N ARG A 160 32.95 -23.15 14.22
CA ARG A 160 34.08 -22.28 13.90
C ARG A 160 34.84 -21.81 15.15
N LEU A 161 34.10 -21.41 16.20
CA LEU A 161 34.74 -21.01 17.45
C LEU A 161 35.56 -22.14 18.06
N ASP A 162 35.05 -23.37 18.04
CA ASP A 162 35.77 -24.55 18.52
C ASP A 162 37.04 -24.83 17.69
N GLU A 163 36.97 -24.65 16.36
CA GLU A 163 38.11 -24.84 15.45
C GLU A 163 39.18 -23.75 15.65
N GLU A 164 38.77 -22.49 15.81
CA GLU A 164 39.66 -21.36 16.10
C GLU A 164 40.36 -21.52 17.46
N GLU A 165 39.64 -21.98 18.49
CA GLU A 165 40.21 -22.23 19.81
C GLU A 165 41.23 -23.38 19.79
N LYS A 166 40.94 -24.45 19.03
CA LYS A 166 41.88 -25.56 18.80
C LYS A 166 43.14 -25.10 18.05
N ALA A 167 42.99 -24.27 17.02
CA ALA A 167 44.12 -23.73 16.26
C ALA A 167 45.02 -22.84 17.13
N GLN A 168 44.43 -22.00 17.99
CA GLN A 168 45.18 -21.15 18.93
C GLN A 168 45.90 -21.97 20.01
N LYS A 169 45.30 -23.05 20.51
CA LYS A 169 45.96 -23.98 21.46
C LYS A 169 47.10 -24.74 20.80
N ALA A 170 46.96 -25.17 19.56
CA ALA A 170 48.01 -25.84 18.80
C ALA A 170 49.22 -24.92 18.54
N GLN A 171 48.99 -23.63 18.24
CA GLN A 171 50.06 -22.65 18.08
C GLN A 171 50.79 -22.35 19.39
N LYS A 172 50.07 -22.29 20.52
CA LYS A 172 50.68 -22.09 21.85
C LYS A 172 51.42 -23.30 22.41
N SER A 173 51.11 -24.51 21.92
CA SER A 173 51.81 -25.76 22.27
C SER A 173 53.10 -25.99 21.47
N SER A 174 53.35 -25.19 20.43
CA SER A 174 54.50 -25.33 19.54
C SER A 174 55.56 -24.23 19.75
N THR A 175 55.44 -23.44 20.82
CA THR A 175 56.43 -22.47 21.33
C THR A 175 56.85 -22.91 22.72
#